data_AF-A0A6B3GQ55-F1
#
_entry.id   AF-A0A6B3GQ55-F1
#
_cell.length_a   1.000
_cell.length_b   1.000
_cell.length_c   1.000
_cell.angle_alpha   90.00
_cell.angle_beta   90.00
_cell.angle_gamma   90.00
#
_symmetry.space_group_name_H-M   'P 1'
#
loop_
_entity.id
_entity.type
_entity.pdbx_description
1 polymer ?
#
loop_
_entity_poly.entity_id
_entity_poly.type
_entity_poly.pdbx_seq_one_letter_code
_entity_poly.pdbx_strand_id
1 'polypeptide(L)'
;ENARHYQRQRQVAATMQRYLLPQLPGLGGVEMAARYLPAPDASHVGGDWYDAFALPDGDTALVIGDVVGHDLEAAAGMAQLRNMLRAYTWAQDDPPHRTVERLDRAMGHITDVSMATLVLARL
;
A
#
# COMPACT_ATOMS: atom_id res chain seq x y z
N GLU A 1 -0.61 3.80 33.74
CA GLU A 1 0.61 3.37 33.02
C GLU A 1 0.32 2.94 31.58
N ASN A 2 -0.64 2.05 31.35
CA ASN A 2 -1.07 1.61 30.01
C ASN A 2 -1.34 2.74 29.00
N ALA A 3 -2.00 3.82 29.42
CA ALA A 3 -2.31 4.96 28.53
C ALA A 3 -1.08 5.59 27.86
N ARG A 4 0.08 5.61 28.54
CA ARG A 4 1.32 6.17 27.98
C ARG A 4 2.01 5.20 27.01
N HIS A 5 1.92 3.89 27.26
CA HIS A 5 2.42 2.86 26.34
C HIS A 5 1.60 2.82 25.05
N TYR A 6 0.27 2.84 25.15
CA TYR A 6 -0.62 2.89 23.97
C TYR A 6 -0.43 4.16 23.13
N GLN A 7 -0.24 5.33 23.77
CA GLN A 7 0.06 6.56 23.04
C GLN A 7 1.39 6.49 22.27
N ARG A 8 2.43 5.89 22.86
CA ARG A 8 3.74 5.74 22.20
C ARG A 8 3.67 4.75 21.03
N GLN A 9 2.96 3.63 21.19
CA GLN A 9 2.69 2.69 20.09
C GLN A 9 1.90 3.36 18.95
N ARG A 10 0.85 4.15 19.27
CA ARG A 10 0.11 4.95 18.28
C ARG A 10 1.00 5.91 17.51
N GLN A 11 1.90 6.61 18.20
CA GLN A 11 2.78 7.58 17.57
C GLN A 11 3.78 6.90 16.62
N VAL A 12 4.31 5.73 17.00
CA VAL A 12 5.20 4.93 16.14
C VAL A 12 4.44 4.40 14.92
N ALA A 13 3.26 3.84 15.12
CA ALA A 13 2.37 3.37 14.07
C ALA A 13 2.05 4.46 13.05
N ALA A 14 1.57 5.61 13.52
CA ALA A 14 1.23 6.74 12.65
C ALA A 14 2.46 7.31 11.91
N THR A 15 3.63 7.29 12.54
CA THR A 15 4.87 7.74 11.92
C THR A 15 5.31 6.76 10.83
N MET A 16 5.33 5.46 11.11
CA MET A 16 5.62 4.43 10.12
C MET A 16 4.66 4.51 8.92
N GLN A 17 3.36 4.64 9.18
CA GLN A 17 2.37 4.79 8.10
C GLN A 17 2.63 5.98 7.19
N ARG A 18 2.98 7.15 7.75
CA ARG A 18 3.33 8.31 6.93
C ARG A 18 4.56 8.08 6.06
N TYR A 19 5.52 7.27 6.51
CA TYR A 19 6.68 6.89 5.70
C TYR A 19 6.37 5.77 4.70
N LEU A 20 5.38 4.94 4.97
CA LEU A 20 4.92 3.87 4.10
C LEU A 20 3.98 4.36 2.99
N LEU A 21 3.40 5.55 3.10
CA LEU A 21 2.54 6.12 2.06
C LEU A 21 3.36 7.03 1.13
N PRO A 22 3.28 6.83 -0.19
CA PRO A 22 4.04 7.64 -1.15
C PRO A 22 3.49 9.07 -1.19
N GLN A 23 4.39 10.01 -1.51
CA GLN A 23 3.94 11.29 -2.06
C GLN A 23 3.47 11.05 -3.49
N LEU A 24 2.27 11.54 -3.82
CA LEU A 24 1.75 11.44 -5.17
C LEU A 24 2.64 12.26 -6.11
N PRO A 25 3.24 11.65 -7.15
CA PRO A 25 4.05 12.39 -8.10
C PRO A 25 3.18 13.37 -8.91
N GLY A 26 3.75 14.50 -9.30
CA GLY A 26 3.13 15.36 -10.32
C GLY A 26 3.28 14.67 -11.68
N LEU A 27 2.22 14.02 -12.16
CA LEU A 27 2.20 13.34 -13.46
C LEU A 27 1.40 14.19 -14.45
N GLY A 28 1.95 14.37 -15.66
CA GLY A 28 1.32 15.21 -16.67
C GLY A 28 -0.04 14.66 -17.09
N GLY A 29 -1.07 15.50 -17.08
CA GLY A 29 -2.42 15.14 -17.54
C GLY A 29 -3.34 14.55 -16.47
N VAL A 30 -2.87 14.32 -15.23
CA VAL A 30 -3.69 13.78 -14.13
C VAL A 30 -3.45 14.57 -12.84
N GLU A 31 -4.51 15.16 -12.29
CA GLU A 31 -4.48 15.75 -10.95
C GLU A 31 -4.80 14.66 -9.92
N MET A 32 -3.90 14.47 -8.95
CA MET A 32 -4.07 13.45 -7.90
C MET A 32 -4.07 14.10 -6.52
N ALA A 33 -4.99 13.65 -5.67
CA ALA A 33 -5.05 14.00 -4.26
C ALA A 33 -5.26 12.73 -3.43
N ALA A 34 -4.57 12.64 -2.30
CA ALA A 34 -4.75 11.56 -1.33
C ALA A 34 -5.03 12.16 0.04
N ARG A 35 -5.99 11.55 0.75
CA ARG A 35 -6.28 11.87 2.15
C ARG A 35 -6.41 10.58 2.94
N TYR A 36 -5.44 10.33 3.79
CA TYR A 36 -5.45 9.22 4.73
C TYR A 36 -5.97 9.68 6.09
N LEU A 37 -7.00 9.03 6.61
CA LEU A 37 -7.59 9.32 7.92
C LEU A 37 -7.59 8.07 8.80
N PRO A 38 -6.67 7.93 9.76
CA PRO A 38 -6.69 6.79 10.67
C PRO A 38 -7.91 6.85 11.59
N ALA A 39 -8.44 5.70 12.00
CA ALA A 39 -9.56 5.65 12.93
C ALA A 39 -9.20 6.29 14.29
N PRO A 40 -10.12 7.08 14.91
CA PRO A 40 -9.83 7.84 16.14
C PRO A 40 -9.32 6.98 17.31
N ASP A 41 -9.73 5.71 17.34
CA ASP A 41 -9.39 4.76 18.40
C ASP A 41 -8.40 3.66 17.97
N ALA A 42 -7.85 3.74 16.77
CA ALA A 42 -6.85 2.76 16.32
C ALA A 42 -5.53 2.97 17.06
N SER A 43 -5.25 2.12 18.06
CA SER A 43 -3.90 1.83 18.53
C SER A 43 -3.05 1.07 17.52
N HIS A 44 -3.53 0.94 16.29
CA HIS A 44 -3.05 -0.02 15.35
C HIS A 44 -2.79 0.61 13.97
N VAL A 45 -1.93 -0.05 13.17
CA VAL A 45 -1.51 0.41 11.86
C VAL A 45 -2.50 -0.11 10.82
N GLY A 46 -3.17 0.79 10.10
CA GLY A 46 -4.03 0.44 8.97
C GLY A 46 -3.30 -0.30 7.85
N GLY A 47 -3.99 -1.30 7.30
CA GLY A 47 -3.56 -2.12 6.16
C GLY A 47 -3.86 -1.50 4.80
N ASP A 48 -4.47 -0.31 4.78
CA ASP A 48 -4.80 0.44 3.60
C ASP A 48 -3.60 1.23 3.04
N TRP A 49 -3.46 1.21 1.72
CA TRP A 49 -2.39 1.91 1.01
C TRP A 49 -2.85 2.49 -0.31
N TYR A 50 -2.08 3.44 -0.80
CA TYR A 50 -2.15 3.91 -2.18
C TYR A 50 -0.75 3.99 -2.77
N ASP A 51 -0.64 3.92 -4.10
CA ASP A 51 0.60 4.15 -4.82
C ASP A 51 0.35 4.81 -6.17
N ALA A 52 1.29 5.63 -6.62
CA ALA A 52 1.25 6.22 -7.94
C ALA A 52 2.68 6.43 -8.47
N PHE A 53 2.92 6.06 -9.72
CA PHE A 53 4.23 6.20 -10.36
C PHE A 53 4.13 6.16 -11.88
N ALA A 54 5.07 6.85 -12.54
CA ALA A 54 5.25 6.75 -13.99
C ALA A 54 5.75 5.35 -14.36
N LEU A 55 5.34 4.85 -15.53
CA LEU A 55 5.84 3.62 -16.13
C LEU A 55 6.91 3.94 -17.19
N PRO A 56 7.76 2.96 -17.59
CA PRO A 56 8.81 3.19 -18.58
C PRO A 56 8.33 3.68 -19.95
N ASP A 57 7.07 3.39 -20.31
CA ASP A 57 6.41 3.80 -21.55
C ASP A 57 5.75 5.20 -21.46
N GLY A 58 5.76 5.82 -20.28
CA GLY A 58 5.20 7.15 -20.04
C GLY A 58 3.80 7.15 -19.41
N ASP A 59 3.15 5.99 -19.31
CA ASP A 59 1.84 5.87 -18.66
C ASP A 59 1.95 6.03 -17.14
N THR A 60 0.82 6.23 -16.47
CA THR A 60 0.76 6.32 -15.01
C THR A 60 0.13 5.07 -14.41
N ALA A 61 0.86 4.38 -13.53
CA ALA A 61 0.29 3.37 -12.66
C ALA A 61 -0.34 4.02 -11.42
N LEU A 62 -1.57 3.63 -11.10
CA LEU A 62 -2.30 4.04 -9.90
C LEU A 62 -2.78 2.79 -9.15
N VAL A 63 -2.55 2.78 -7.83
CA VAL A 63 -2.93 1.69 -6.94
C VAL A 63 -3.66 2.23 -5.73
N ILE A 64 -4.73 1.56 -5.33
CA ILE A 64 -5.31 1.64 -4.00
C ILE A 64 -5.54 0.21 -3.53
N GLY A 65 -5.20 -0.11 -2.28
CA GLY A 65 -5.52 -1.42 -1.73
C GLY A 65 -5.68 -1.41 -0.22
N ASP A 66 -6.16 -2.53 0.31
CA ASP A 66 -6.38 -2.78 1.72
C ASP A 66 -6.07 -4.24 2.06
N VAL A 67 -5.19 -4.45 3.04
CA VAL A 67 -4.83 -5.74 3.59
C VAL A 67 -5.73 -6.06 4.77
N VAL A 68 -6.18 -7.32 4.88
CA VAL A 68 -6.94 -7.76 6.04
C VAL A 68 -6.13 -7.65 7.34
N GLY A 69 -6.81 -7.22 8.40
CA GLY A 69 -6.18 -6.95 9.68
C GLY A 69 -5.79 -5.48 9.79
N HIS A 70 -5.28 -5.10 10.95
CA HIS A 70 -5.03 -3.69 11.22
C HIS A 70 -3.90 -3.47 12.21
N ASP A 71 -2.91 -4.34 12.31
CA ASP A 71 -1.79 -4.24 13.27
C ASP A 71 -0.42 -4.07 12.58
N LEU A 72 0.66 -4.18 13.36
CA LEU A 72 2.02 -4.03 12.83
C LEU A 72 2.39 -5.13 11.83
N GLU A 73 1.86 -6.35 12.00
CA GLU A 73 2.08 -7.46 11.08
C GLU A 73 1.34 -7.22 9.76
N ALA A 74 0.08 -6.79 9.83
CA ALA A 74 -0.69 -6.36 8.65
C ALA A 74 0.01 -5.21 7.90
N ALA A 75 0.61 -4.26 8.62
CA ALA A 75 1.38 -3.16 8.04
C ALA A 75 2.63 -3.63 7.29
N ALA A 76 3.36 -4.58 7.87
CA ALA A 76 4.55 -5.14 7.27
C ALA A 76 4.19 -5.92 6.00
N GLY A 77 3.13 -6.73 6.06
CA GLY A 77 2.59 -7.44 4.91
C GLY A 77 2.10 -6.51 3.81
N MET A 78 1.39 -5.43 4.16
CA MET A 78 1.00 -4.38 3.22
C MET A 78 2.23 -3.76 2.53
N ALA A 79 3.29 -3.44 3.28
CA ALA A 79 4.50 -2.87 2.71
C ALA A 79 5.19 -3.83 1.71
N GLN A 80 5.19 -5.14 2.01
CA GLN A 80 5.68 -6.17 1.09
C GLN A 80 4.84 -6.20 -0.19
N LEU A 81 3.52 -6.31 -0.08
CA LEU A 81 2.61 -6.38 -1.22
C LEU A 81 2.69 -5.13 -2.10
N ARG A 82 2.69 -3.94 -1.50
CA ARG A 82 2.84 -2.66 -2.21
C ARG A 82 4.13 -2.63 -3.02
N ASN A 83 5.26 -3.00 -2.42
CA ASN A 83 6.56 -2.97 -3.09
C ASN A 83 6.66 -4.01 -4.22
N MET A 84 6.13 -5.22 -4.01
CA MET A 84 6.08 -6.26 -5.04
C MET A 84 5.21 -5.84 -6.22
N LEU A 85 4.02 -5.30 -5.94
CA LEU A 85 3.12 -4.82 -6.99
C LEU A 85 3.77 -3.70 -7.80
N ARG A 86 4.39 -2.73 -7.13
CA ARG A 86 5.17 -1.67 -7.79
C ARG A 86 6.26 -2.24 -8.69
N ALA A 87 7.04 -3.20 -8.18
CA ALA A 87 8.13 -3.82 -8.95
C ALA A 87 7.60 -4.59 -10.18
N TYR A 88 6.54 -5.38 -10.03
CA TYR A 88 5.95 -6.11 -11.15
C TYR A 88 5.33 -5.19 -12.21
N THR A 89 4.63 -4.14 -11.77
CA THR A 89 4.01 -3.16 -12.68
C THR A 89 5.08 -2.35 -13.42
N TRP A 90 6.17 -1.97 -12.75
CA TRP A 90 7.26 -1.22 -13.39
C TRP A 90 8.07 -2.07 -14.37
N ALA A 91 8.35 -3.33 -14.01
CA ALA A 91 9.28 -4.17 -14.77
C ALA A 91 8.66 -4.81 -16.02
N GLN A 92 7.33 -4.90 -16.08
CA GLN A 92 6.63 -5.64 -17.13
C GLN A 92 5.52 -4.79 -17.75
N ASP A 93 5.46 -4.79 -19.06
CA ASP A 93 4.35 -4.22 -19.85
C ASP A 93 3.18 -5.21 -19.93
N ASP A 94 2.79 -5.75 -18.77
CA ASP A 94 1.69 -6.70 -18.63
C ASP A 94 0.38 -5.94 -18.35
N PRO A 95 -0.78 -6.41 -18.85
CA PRO A 95 -2.07 -5.83 -18.49
C PRO A 95 -2.35 -6.02 -16.98
N PRO A 96 -3.09 -5.11 -16.32
CA PRO A 96 -3.24 -5.10 -14.86
C PRO A 96 -3.61 -6.45 -14.23
N HIS A 97 -4.51 -7.22 -14.84
CA HIS A 97 -4.94 -8.51 -14.32
C HIS A 97 -3.78 -9.52 -14.19
N ARG A 98 -2.80 -9.52 -15.10
CA ARG A 98 -1.63 -10.41 -15.03
C ARG A 98 -0.70 -10.04 -13.89
N THR A 99 -0.52 -8.75 -13.66
CA THR A 99 0.24 -8.24 -12.52
C THR A 99 -0.41 -8.66 -11.19
N VAL A 100 -1.73 -8.56 -11.10
CA VAL A 100 -2.48 -9.00 -9.92
C VAL A 100 -2.41 -10.53 -9.72
N GLU A 101 -2.55 -11.34 -10.78
CA GLU A 101 -2.35 -12.79 -10.71
C GLU A 101 -0.94 -13.18 -10.22
N ARG A 102 0.10 -12.43 -10.63
CA ARG A 102 1.46 -12.67 -10.15
C ARG A 102 1.60 -12.29 -8.68
N LEU A 103 1.02 -11.17 -8.26
CA LEU A 103 1.02 -10.75 -6.86
C LEU A 103 0.33 -11.82 -5.99
N ASP A 104 -0.85 -12.29 -6.40
CA ASP A 104 -1.64 -13.32 -5.68
C ASP A 104 -0.84 -14.62 -5.49
N ARG A 105 -0.19 -15.12 -6.56
CA ARG A 105 0.70 -16.29 -6.46
C ARG A 105 1.87 -16.07 -5.51
N ALA A 106 2.46 -14.88 -5.54
CA ALA A 106 3.62 -14.56 -4.72
C ALA A 106 3.25 -14.34 -3.24
N MET A 107 2.04 -13.84 -2.97
CA MET A 107 1.50 -13.61 -1.62
C MET A 107 1.53 -14.91 -0.80
N GLY A 108 1.12 -16.04 -1.39
CA GLY A 108 1.12 -17.35 -0.71
C GLY A 108 2.51 -17.92 -0.38
N HIS A 109 3.60 -17.28 -0.81
CA HIS A 109 4.96 -17.75 -0.58
C HIS A 109 5.86 -16.75 0.16
N ILE A 110 5.50 -15.46 0.15
CA ILE A 110 6.40 -14.38 0.57
C ILE A 110 5.85 -13.59 1.77
N THR A 111 4.55 -13.67 2.01
CA THR A 111 3.87 -12.88 3.04
C THR A 111 2.96 -13.76 3.88
N ASP A 112 2.73 -13.37 5.14
CA ASP A 112 1.71 -13.99 6.00
C ASP A 112 0.32 -13.33 5.83
N VAL A 113 0.16 -12.45 4.83
CA VAL A 113 -1.12 -11.80 4.53
C VAL A 113 -2.09 -12.84 3.99
N SER A 114 -3.22 -13.01 4.67
CA SER A 114 -4.23 -13.98 4.24
C SER A 114 -5.10 -13.47 3.09
N MET A 115 -5.33 -12.16 3.00
CA MET A 115 -6.13 -11.54 1.93
C MET A 115 -5.82 -10.05 1.78
N ALA A 116 -5.85 -9.57 0.55
CA ALA A 116 -5.84 -8.15 0.23
C ALA A 116 -6.86 -7.84 -0.88
N THR A 117 -7.46 -6.66 -0.83
CA THR A 117 -8.25 -6.10 -1.93
C THR A 117 -7.46 -4.96 -2.56
N LEU A 118 -7.51 -4.81 -3.88
CA LEU A 118 -6.85 -3.69 -4.54
C LEU A 118 -7.48 -3.35 -5.88
N VAL A 119 -7.23 -2.11 -6.31
CA VAL A 119 -7.42 -1.62 -7.66
C VAL A 119 -6.04 -1.25 -8.20
N LEU A 120 -5.69 -1.82 -9.36
CA LEU A 120 -4.54 -1.40 -10.18
C LEU A 120 -5.09 -0.81 -11.48
N ALA A 121 -4.79 0.45 -11.74
CA ALA A 121 -5.12 1.14 -12.96
C ALA A 121 -3.85 1.62 -13.66
N ARG A 122 -3.94 1.69 -14.99
CA ARG A 122 -2.93 2.28 -15.87
C ARG A 122 -3.63 3.36 -16.68
N LEU A 123 -3.11 4.58 -16.62
CA LEU A 123 -3.66 5.79 -17.23
C LEU A 123 -2.79 6.27 -18.38
#